data_AF-A0A1J5QHF3-F1
#
_entry.id   AF-A0A1J5QHF3-F1
#
_cell.length_a   1.000
_cell.length_b   1.000
_cell.length_c   1.000
_cell.angle_alpha   90.00
_cell.angle_beta   90.00
_cell.angle_gamma   90.00
#
_symmetry.space_group_name_H-M   'P 1'
#
loop_
_entity.id
_entity.type
_entity.pdbx_description
1 polymer ?
#
loop_
_entity_poly.entity_id
_entity_poly.type
_entity_poly.pdbx_seq_one_letter_code
_entity_poly.pdbx_strand_id
1 'polypeptide(L)'
;MRWLAWVVTLALAAALLAMGASGRPGNVAILLPPYRVDLSLNFAVLLLLVAFVLGYIALRAASLLLGLPRAAALFRSRRRVQVAGAALHEALMHLLGGRFRRAERAAARASEVDAFRPGALLTAAQSAQAMQAYERRDGYLDALPEAARETGALLQAQWQIEAREPQAARSTLRRLSGGMQRRTQTMRLALASARALNDHGEVLRLAHALRKHHGLHEAAAQAMVHGAALGLIRQAGHDAQGLQQLWKSFEPALRRDPQIALAAARAHAAAGDAAAARALLIDVLRAPQAEPAALMPALRGMLGGIDPGFVAQAEGWMDRWPHEAQASFLAARACAELELWGKAQQYLNKALEQCSDDERRLRGQVHAALARLHERIERDEAAQRHWRLAALDLTSDDSGAGN
;
A
#
# COMPACT_ATOMS: atom_id res chain seq x y z
N MET A 1 -35.59 -27.07 40.22
CA MET A 1 -37.04 -26.91 39.91
C MET A 1 -37.82 -28.22 39.98
N ARG A 2 -37.33 -29.33 39.40
CA ARG A 2 -38.05 -30.63 39.41
C ARG A 2 -38.11 -31.26 40.81
N TRP A 3 -37.02 -31.16 41.59
CA TRP A 3 -36.93 -31.77 42.92
C TRP A 3 -37.94 -31.22 43.93
N LEU A 4 -38.23 -29.92 43.90
CA LEU A 4 -39.18 -29.30 44.83
C LEU A 4 -40.63 -29.72 44.55
N ALA A 5 -41.00 -29.87 43.28
CA ALA A 5 -42.30 -30.41 42.88
C ALA A 5 -42.45 -31.88 43.31
N TRP A 6 -41.36 -32.65 43.24
CA TRP A 6 -41.29 -34.02 43.78
C TRP A 6 -41.45 -34.05 45.30
N VAL A 7 -40.85 -33.11 46.04
CA VAL A 7 -41.02 -33.03 47.50
C VAL A 7 -42.47 -32.70 47.87
N VAL A 8 -43.13 -31.79 47.15
CA VAL A 8 -44.55 -31.45 47.41
C VAL A 8 -45.48 -32.60 47.05
N THR A 9 -45.24 -33.30 45.94
CA THR A 9 -46.03 -34.49 45.57
C THR A 9 -45.76 -35.65 46.51
N LEU A 10 -44.53 -35.83 47.00
CA LEU A 10 -44.20 -36.84 48.00
C LEU A 10 -44.84 -36.52 49.36
N ALA A 11 -44.84 -35.25 49.78
CA ALA A 11 -45.53 -34.80 50.99
C ALA A 11 -47.05 -34.95 50.88
N LEU A 12 -47.62 -34.66 49.70
CA LEU A 12 -49.04 -34.89 49.39
C LEU A 12 -49.39 -36.38 49.43
N ALA A 13 -48.56 -37.23 48.81
CA ALA A 13 -48.74 -38.67 48.82
C ALA A 13 -48.61 -39.26 50.24
N ALA A 14 -47.64 -38.79 51.04
CA ALA A 14 -47.47 -39.18 52.43
C ALA A 14 -48.64 -38.73 53.31
N ALA A 15 -49.18 -37.52 53.09
CA ALA A 15 -50.36 -37.03 53.81
C ALA A 15 -51.62 -37.85 53.47
N LEU A 16 -51.83 -38.18 52.19
CA LEU A 16 -52.94 -39.04 51.75
C LEU A 16 -52.81 -40.48 52.29
N LEU A 17 -51.60 -41.03 52.33
CA LEU A 17 -51.30 -42.32 52.95
C LEU A 17 -51.54 -42.30 54.47
N ALA A 18 -51.17 -41.23 55.16
CA ALA A 18 -51.41 -41.07 56.61
C ALA A 18 -52.91 -40.92 56.95
N MET A 19 -53.68 -40.24 56.08
CA MET A 19 -55.14 -40.15 56.20
C MET A 19 -55.82 -41.52 55.98
N GLY A 20 -55.29 -42.36 55.09
CA GLY A 20 -55.80 -43.71 54.85
C GLY A 20 -55.45 -44.72 55.96
N ALA A 21 -54.37 -44.50 56.72
CA ALA A 21 -53.87 -45.44 57.72
C ALA A 21 -54.42 -45.24 59.15
N SER A 22 -55.10 -44.12 59.43
CA SER A 22 -55.51 -43.76 60.79
C SER A 22 -57.00 -44.02 61.07
N GLY A 23 -57.33 -45.25 61.48
CA GLY A 23 -58.67 -45.64 61.95
C GLY A 23 -59.11 -45.07 63.31
N ARG A 24 -58.66 -43.86 63.70
CA ARG A 24 -59.09 -43.18 64.94
C ARG A 24 -59.36 -41.68 64.67
N PRO A 25 -60.48 -41.10 65.15
CA PRO A 25 -60.81 -39.69 64.90
C PRO A 25 -59.97 -38.77 65.80
N GLY A 26 -58.85 -38.26 65.28
CA GLY A 26 -58.16 -37.12 65.88
C GLY A 26 -58.89 -35.81 65.55
N ASN A 27 -59.05 -34.92 66.53
CA ASN A 27 -59.62 -33.59 66.35
C ASN A 27 -58.59 -32.51 66.70
N VAL A 28 -58.58 -31.42 65.95
CA VAL A 28 -57.75 -30.23 66.20
C VAL A 28 -58.69 -29.10 66.61
N ALA A 29 -58.51 -28.59 67.84
CA ALA A 29 -59.28 -27.48 68.37
C ALA A 29 -58.47 -26.19 68.26
N ILE A 30 -58.99 -25.19 67.53
CA ILE A 30 -58.42 -23.84 67.49
C ILE A 30 -59.24 -22.98 68.46
N LEU A 31 -58.57 -22.48 69.49
CA LEU A 31 -59.17 -21.66 70.56
C LEU A 31 -58.80 -20.18 70.32
N LEU A 32 -59.76 -19.39 69.84
CA LEU A 32 -59.65 -17.93 69.67
C LEU A 32 -60.79 -17.28 70.47
N PRO A 33 -60.62 -16.92 71.75
CA PRO A 33 -61.73 -16.45 72.59
C PRO A 33 -62.51 -15.29 71.94
N PRO A 34 -63.87 -15.33 71.87
CA PRO A 34 -64.81 -16.30 72.46
C PRO A 34 -65.17 -17.51 71.55
N TYR A 35 -64.54 -17.67 70.39
CA TYR A 35 -64.85 -18.70 69.41
C TYR A 35 -63.94 -19.94 69.59
N ARG A 36 -64.57 -21.12 69.60
CA ARG A 36 -63.87 -22.41 69.53
C ARG A 36 -64.29 -23.12 68.26
N VAL A 37 -63.32 -23.46 67.43
CA VAL A 37 -63.55 -24.20 66.18
C VAL A 37 -62.85 -25.55 66.30
N ASP A 38 -63.65 -26.61 66.40
CA ASP A 38 -63.16 -27.99 66.40
C ASP A 38 -63.23 -28.54 64.97
N LEU A 39 -62.07 -28.93 64.43
CA LEU A 39 -61.91 -29.47 63.08
C LEU A 39 -61.45 -30.92 63.17
N SER A 40 -61.91 -31.79 62.27
CA SER A 40 -61.30 -33.12 62.16
C SER A 40 -59.85 -32.97 61.71
N LEU A 41 -58.95 -33.80 62.24
CA LEU A 41 -57.52 -33.78 61.89
C LEU A 41 -57.32 -33.89 60.38
N ASN A 42 -58.09 -34.76 59.74
CA ASN A 42 -58.09 -34.95 58.29
C ASN A 42 -58.44 -33.67 57.52
N PHE A 43 -59.45 -32.92 57.99
CA PHE A 43 -59.84 -31.66 57.38
C PHE A 43 -58.82 -30.54 57.63
N ALA A 44 -58.22 -30.49 58.82
CA ALA A 44 -57.16 -29.54 59.15
C ALA A 44 -55.91 -29.75 58.28
N VAL A 45 -55.51 -31.01 58.06
CA VAL A 45 -54.39 -31.38 57.17
C VAL A 45 -54.70 -31.01 55.72
N LEU A 46 -55.92 -31.28 55.24
CA LEU A 46 -56.35 -30.87 53.90
C LEU A 46 -56.30 -29.34 53.73
N LEU A 47 -56.82 -28.58 54.70
CA LEU A 47 -56.81 -27.12 54.68
C LEU A 47 -55.39 -26.56 54.65
N LEU A 48 -54.50 -27.10 55.49
CA LEU A 48 -53.08 -26.72 55.51
C LEU A 48 -52.42 -26.97 54.15
N LEU A 49 -52.71 -28.12 53.53
CA LEU A 49 -52.16 -28.48 52.24
C LEU A 49 -52.68 -27.57 51.12
N VAL A 50 -53.97 -27.27 51.10
CA VAL A 50 -54.57 -26.30 50.16
C VAL A 50 -53.95 -24.91 50.35
N ALA A 51 -53.81 -24.44 51.60
CA ALA A 51 -53.18 -23.16 51.91
C ALA A 51 -51.71 -23.13 51.46
N PHE A 52 -50.97 -24.22 51.63
CA PHE A 52 -49.59 -24.34 51.16
C PHE A 52 -49.50 -24.29 49.63
N VAL A 53 -50.38 -25.03 48.92
CA VAL A 53 -50.44 -25.01 47.45
C VAL A 53 -50.80 -23.61 46.94
N LEU A 54 -51.81 -22.95 47.53
CA LEU A 54 -52.21 -21.59 47.16
C LEU A 54 -51.10 -20.58 47.44
N GLY A 55 -50.46 -20.65 48.61
CA GLY A 55 -49.32 -19.81 48.98
C GLY A 55 -48.14 -19.99 48.01
N TYR A 56 -47.84 -21.22 47.62
CA TYR A 56 -46.82 -21.52 46.61
C TYR A 56 -47.17 -20.92 45.25
N ILE A 57 -48.41 -21.07 44.78
CA ILE A 57 -48.87 -20.48 43.52
C ILE A 57 -48.76 -18.94 43.58
N ALA A 58 -49.16 -18.33 44.69
CA ALA A 58 -49.07 -16.88 44.89
C ALA A 58 -47.61 -16.38 44.88
N LEU A 59 -46.71 -17.04 45.61
CA LEU A 59 -45.28 -16.72 45.62
C LEU A 59 -44.66 -16.90 44.23
N ARG A 60 -45.05 -17.94 43.51
CA ARG A 60 -44.57 -18.18 42.14
C ARG A 60 -45.09 -17.12 41.18
N ALA A 61 -46.37 -16.79 41.22
CA ALA A 61 -46.95 -15.70 40.44
C ALA A 61 -46.22 -14.38 40.72
N ALA A 62 -45.98 -14.03 41.99
CA ALA A 62 -45.22 -12.85 42.38
C ALA A 62 -43.79 -12.87 41.81
N SER A 63 -43.10 -14.02 41.87
CA SER A 63 -41.73 -14.17 41.33
C SER A 63 -41.67 -14.00 39.80
N LEU A 64 -42.68 -14.48 39.06
CA LEU A 64 -42.79 -14.26 37.62
C LEU A 64 -43.07 -12.80 37.30
N LEU A 65 -44.02 -12.16 38.01
CA LEU A 65 -44.36 -10.75 37.80
C LEU A 65 -43.16 -9.83 38.07
N LEU A 66 -42.38 -10.11 39.12
CA LEU A 66 -41.17 -9.35 39.45
C LEU A 66 -40.00 -9.61 38.47
N GLY A 67 -40.00 -10.75 37.76
CA GLY A 67 -39.00 -11.10 36.75
C GLY A 67 -39.27 -10.56 35.34
N LEU A 68 -40.53 -10.29 34.99
CA LEU A 68 -40.95 -9.73 33.70
C LEU A 68 -40.23 -8.43 33.27
N PRO A 69 -39.99 -7.41 34.13
CA PRO A 69 -39.32 -6.18 33.68
C PRO A 69 -37.89 -6.43 33.21
N ARG A 70 -37.18 -7.38 33.84
CA ARG A 70 -35.82 -7.77 33.44
C ARG A 70 -35.83 -8.52 32.10
N ALA A 71 -36.75 -9.46 31.91
CA ALA A 71 -36.91 -10.17 30.65
C ALA A 71 -37.30 -9.24 29.49
N ALA A 72 -38.21 -8.29 29.74
CA ALA A 72 -38.63 -7.28 28.76
C ALA A 72 -37.50 -6.29 28.45
N ALA A 73 -36.69 -5.89 29.43
CA ALA A 73 -35.50 -5.06 29.19
C ALA A 73 -34.48 -5.79 28.30
N LEU A 74 -34.21 -7.06 28.56
CA LEU A 74 -33.31 -7.89 27.74
C LEU A 74 -33.86 -8.14 26.33
N PHE A 75 -35.17 -8.35 26.20
CA PHE A 75 -35.79 -8.48 24.88
C PHE A 75 -35.71 -7.17 24.09
N ARG A 76 -35.99 -6.02 24.74
CA ARG A 76 -35.88 -4.69 24.11
C ARG A 76 -34.45 -4.38 23.69
N SER A 77 -33.45 -4.69 24.51
CA SER A 77 -32.05 -4.47 24.13
C SER A 77 -31.64 -5.33 22.94
N ARG A 78 -32.00 -6.62 22.93
CA ARG A 78 -31.78 -7.51 21.79
C ARG A 78 -32.47 -7.01 20.53
N ARG A 79 -33.73 -6.58 20.64
CA ARG A 79 -34.49 -6.05 19.50
C ARG A 79 -33.87 -4.78 18.95
N ARG A 80 -33.40 -3.86 19.81
CA ARG A 80 -32.70 -2.63 19.37
C ARG A 80 -31.45 -2.95 18.57
N VAL A 81 -30.63 -3.90 19.04
CA VAL A 81 -29.43 -4.37 18.31
C VAL A 81 -29.81 -4.98 16.95
N GLN A 82 -30.84 -5.84 16.90
CA GLN A 82 -31.31 -6.43 15.64
C GLN A 82 -31.79 -5.37 14.64
N VAL A 83 -32.58 -4.40 15.10
CA VAL A 83 -33.10 -3.31 14.25
C VAL A 83 -31.97 -2.41 13.75
N ALA A 84 -31.00 -2.07 14.61
CA ALA A 84 -29.84 -1.28 14.21
C ALA A 84 -28.93 -2.02 13.22
N GLY A 85 -28.72 -3.33 13.41
CA GLY A 85 -28.00 -4.18 12.46
C GLY A 85 -28.67 -4.24 11.09
N ALA A 86 -30.00 -4.39 11.05
CA ALA A 86 -30.77 -4.35 9.81
C ALA A 86 -30.70 -2.98 9.12
N ALA A 87 -30.76 -1.89 9.90
CA ALA A 87 -30.61 -0.53 9.37
C ALA A 87 -29.20 -0.27 8.80
N LEU A 88 -28.14 -0.78 9.43
CA LEU A 88 -26.78 -0.67 8.89
C LEU A 88 -26.64 -1.49 7.59
N HIS A 89 -27.21 -2.69 7.54
CA HIS A 89 -27.22 -3.50 6.32
C HIS A 89 -27.95 -2.77 5.18
N GLU A 90 -29.14 -2.21 5.43
CA GLU A 90 -29.87 -1.38 4.47
C GLU A 90 -29.05 -0.17 4.02
N ALA A 91 -28.36 0.50 4.95
CA ALA A 91 -27.50 1.63 4.66
C ALA A 91 -26.38 1.27 3.68
N LEU A 92 -25.69 0.15 3.90
CA LEU A 92 -24.64 -0.35 3.02
C LEU A 92 -25.19 -0.72 1.63
N MET A 93 -26.34 -1.39 1.56
CA MET A 93 -26.99 -1.72 0.29
C MET A 93 -27.44 -0.48 -0.49
N HIS A 94 -27.86 0.57 0.21
CA HIS A 94 -28.16 1.85 -0.41
C HIS A 94 -26.91 2.62 -0.84
N LEU A 95 -25.84 2.59 -0.07
CA LEU A 95 -24.56 3.23 -0.40
C LEU A 95 -23.96 2.61 -1.66
N LEU A 96 -23.83 1.28 -1.70
CA LEU A 96 -23.32 0.55 -2.86
C LEU A 96 -24.24 0.71 -4.09
N GLY A 97 -25.54 0.87 -3.87
CA GLY A 97 -26.51 1.15 -4.93
C GLY A 97 -26.64 2.63 -5.34
N GLY A 98 -25.76 3.53 -4.86
CA GLY A 98 -25.75 4.95 -5.21
C GLY A 98 -26.88 5.80 -4.62
N ARG A 99 -27.70 5.26 -3.71
CA ARG A 99 -28.83 5.95 -3.07
C ARG A 99 -28.39 6.65 -1.77
N PHE A 100 -27.45 7.59 -1.90
CA PHE A 100 -26.72 8.19 -0.78
C PHE A 100 -27.59 8.80 0.31
N ARG A 101 -28.66 9.54 -0.03
CA ARG A 101 -29.58 10.14 0.95
C ARG A 101 -30.30 9.08 1.80
N ARG A 102 -30.68 7.94 1.21
CA ARG A 102 -31.32 6.85 1.96
C ARG A 102 -30.30 6.08 2.80
N ALA A 103 -29.11 5.86 2.25
CA ALA A 103 -27.99 5.23 2.95
C ALA A 103 -27.66 5.97 4.24
N GLU A 104 -27.50 7.29 4.14
CA GLU A 104 -27.16 8.15 5.26
C GLU A 104 -28.23 8.16 6.36
N ARG A 105 -29.52 8.23 5.98
CA ARG A 105 -30.64 8.17 6.95
C ARG A 105 -30.68 6.82 7.68
N ALA A 106 -30.45 5.72 6.96
CA ALA A 106 -30.43 4.38 7.55
C ALA A 106 -29.20 4.21 8.47
N ALA A 107 -28.05 4.73 8.07
CA ALA A 107 -26.83 4.75 8.88
C ALA A 107 -27.01 5.59 10.15
N ALA A 108 -27.63 6.77 10.06
CA ALA A 108 -27.92 7.61 11.23
C ALA A 108 -28.76 6.87 12.27
N ARG A 109 -29.80 6.13 11.86
CA ARG A 109 -30.59 5.27 12.78
C ARG A 109 -29.75 4.16 13.41
N ALA A 110 -28.87 3.51 12.63
CA ALA A 110 -27.99 2.49 13.16
C ALA A 110 -26.96 3.04 14.17
N SER A 111 -26.59 4.33 14.04
CA SER A 111 -25.60 4.97 14.90
C SER A 111 -26.07 5.21 16.34
N GLU A 112 -27.38 5.14 16.60
CA GLU A 112 -27.96 5.25 17.95
C GLU A 112 -27.59 4.08 18.88
N VAL A 113 -27.10 2.96 18.31
CA VAL A 113 -26.66 1.79 19.07
C VAL A 113 -25.14 1.72 19.03
N ASP A 114 -24.49 1.84 20.20
CA ASP A 114 -23.03 1.93 20.33
C ASP A 114 -22.26 0.82 19.61
N ALA A 115 -22.81 -0.41 19.59
CA ALA A 115 -22.20 -1.54 18.91
C ALA A 115 -22.01 -1.33 17.38
N PHE A 116 -22.88 -0.54 16.74
CA PHE A 116 -22.82 -0.26 15.30
C PHE A 116 -22.38 1.16 14.99
N ARG A 117 -22.31 2.03 16.01
CA ARG A 117 -21.99 3.45 15.88
C ARG A 117 -20.76 3.75 15.03
N PRO A 118 -19.59 3.09 15.19
CA PRO A 118 -18.42 3.38 14.35
C PRO A 118 -18.68 3.14 12.85
N GLY A 119 -19.19 1.94 12.50
CA GLY A 119 -19.46 1.59 11.11
C GLY A 119 -20.59 2.41 10.49
N ALA A 120 -21.61 2.72 11.29
CA ALA A 120 -22.72 3.57 10.90
C ALA A 120 -22.28 5.01 10.61
N LEU A 121 -21.49 5.63 11.49
CA LEU A 121 -20.97 6.99 11.27
C LEU A 121 -20.04 7.05 10.06
N LEU A 122 -19.16 6.06 9.85
CA LEU A 122 -18.33 5.98 8.64
C LEU A 122 -19.19 5.86 7.37
N THR A 123 -20.25 5.05 7.39
CA THR A 123 -21.19 4.89 6.27
C THR A 123 -21.96 6.18 5.98
N ALA A 124 -22.38 6.89 7.04
CA ALA A 124 -23.03 8.19 6.93
C ALA A 124 -22.07 9.24 6.35
N ALA A 125 -20.81 9.29 6.82
CA ALA A 125 -19.79 10.18 6.29
C ALA A 125 -19.49 9.91 4.81
N GLN A 126 -19.38 8.64 4.38
CA GLN A 126 -19.24 8.27 2.97
C GLN A 126 -20.43 8.73 2.12
N SER A 127 -21.64 8.54 2.63
CA SER A 127 -22.85 8.98 1.95
C SER A 127 -22.90 10.52 1.82
N ALA A 128 -22.53 11.23 2.88
CA ALA A 128 -22.44 12.70 2.90
C ALA A 128 -21.40 13.21 1.89
N GLN A 129 -20.20 12.60 1.86
CA GLN A 129 -19.16 12.92 0.89
C GLN A 129 -19.64 12.74 -0.54
N ALA A 130 -20.31 11.62 -0.85
CA ALA A 130 -20.83 11.35 -2.20
C ALA A 130 -21.89 12.37 -2.66
N MET A 131 -22.58 13.01 -1.70
CA MET A 131 -23.51 14.12 -1.96
C MET A 131 -22.87 15.51 -1.84
N GLN A 132 -21.54 15.59 -1.67
CA GLN A 132 -20.79 16.83 -1.45
C GLN A 132 -21.28 17.65 -0.23
N ALA A 133 -21.89 16.99 0.76
CA ALA A 133 -22.36 17.62 1.99
C ALA A 133 -21.25 17.65 3.05
N TYR A 134 -20.23 18.49 2.83
CA TYR A 134 -18.98 18.48 3.60
C TYR A 134 -19.14 18.78 5.09
N GLU A 135 -19.98 19.75 5.48
CA GLU A 135 -20.23 20.04 6.91
C GLU A 135 -20.79 18.83 7.66
N ARG A 136 -21.68 18.09 7.01
CA ARG A 136 -22.31 16.90 7.61
C ARG A 136 -21.33 15.73 7.67
N ARG A 137 -20.54 15.55 6.62
CA ARG A 137 -19.43 14.58 6.59
C ARG A 137 -18.49 14.82 7.77
N ASP A 138 -18.06 16.06 7.95
CA ASP A 138 -17.10 16.42 9.01
C ASP A 138 -17.73 16.24 10.39
N GLY A 139 -19.00 16.62 10.57
CA GLY A 139 -19.74 16.32 11.80
C GLY A 139 -19.83 14.82 12.13
N TYR A 140 -19.96 13.95 11.13
CA TYR A 140 -19.91 12.49 11.36
C TYR A 140 -18.52 11.98 11.72
N LEU A 141 -17.46 12.56 11.13
CA LEU A 141 -16.06 12.22 11.46
C LEU A 141 -15.71 12.65 12.89
N ASP A 142 -16.14 13.84 13.31
CA ASP A 142 -15.91 14.35 14.67
C ASP A 142 -16.67 13.54 15.73
N ALA A 143 -17.82 12.98 15.37
CA ALA A 143 -18.62 12.12 16.24
C ALA A 143 -18.08 10.68 16.36
N LEU A 144 -17.00 10.32 15.65
CA LEU A 144 -16.44 8.97 15.69
C LEU A 144 -15.86 8.64 17.08
N PRO A 145 -16.12 7.43 17.61
CA PRO A 145 -15.45 6.97 18.81
C PRO A 145 -13.95 6.76 18.57
N GLU A 146 -13.16 6.84 19.62
CA GLU A 146 -11.70 6.81 19.56
C GLU A 146 -11.14 5.65 18.70
N ALA A 147 -11.67 4.44 18.93
CA ALA A 147 -11.25 3.24 18.20
C ALA A 147 -11.44 3.30 16.67
N ALA A 148 -12.24 4.24 16.15
CA ALA A 148 -12.52 4.39 14.73
C ALA A 148 -12.02 5.71 14.13
N ARG A 149 -11.44 6.62 14.92
CA ARG A 149 -10.92 7.90 14.42
C ARG A 149 -9.84 7.72 13.34
N GLU A 150 -8.93 6.76 13.51
CA GLU A 150 -7.90 6.47 12.49
C GLU A 150 -8.50 5.95 11.17
N THR A 151 -9.56 5.13 11.24
CA THR A 151 -10.29 4.67 10.05
C THR A 151 -10.98 5.84 9.34
N GLY A 152 -11.57 6.77 10.10
CA GLY A 152 -12.13 8.01 9.57
C GLY A 152 -11.09 8.89 8.90
N ALA A 153 -9.92 9.07 9.51
CA ALA A 153 -8.81 9.82 8.94
C ALA A 153 -8.25 9.17 7.67
N LEU A 154 -8.19 7.84 7.60
CA LEU A 154 -7.78 7.12 6.38
C LEU A 154 -8.75 7.39 5.22
N LEU A 155 -10.06 7.37 5.51
CA LEU A 155 -11.11 7.68 4.54
C LEU A 155 -11.07 9.16 4.10
N GLN A 156 -10.83 10.07 5.03
CA GLN A 156 -10.60 11.49 4.73
C GLN A 156 -9.39 11.68 3.82
N ALA A 157 -8.28 10.99 4.08
CA ALA A 157 -7.09 11.05 3.23
C ALA A 157 -7.38 10.51 1.81
N GLN A 158 -8.19 9.46 1.67
CA GLN A 158 -8.62 8.98 0.37
C GLN A 158 -9.39 10.07 -0.41
N TRP A 159 -10.35 10.73 0.23
CA TRP A 159 -11.10 11.81 -0.42
C TRP A 159 -10.23 13.02 -0.77
N GLN A 160 -9.23 13.34 0.05
CA GLN A 160 -8.26 14.40 -0.25
C GLN A 160 -7.43 14.07 -1.51
N ILE A 161 -7.06 12.80 -1.72
CA ILE A 161 -6.40 12.38 -2.97
C ILE A 161 -7.34 12.52 -4.17
N GLU A 162 -8.59 12.07 -4.03
CA GLU A 162 -9.62 12.20 -5.07
C GLU A 162 -9.90 13.67 -5.43
N ALA A 163 -9.87 14.56 -4.43
CA ALA A 163 -10.03 16.01 -4.59
C ALA A 163 -8.77 16.73 -5.14
N ARG A 164 -7.69 16.00 -5.47
CA ARG A 164 -6.39 16.55 -5.90
C ARG A 164 -5.73 17.47 -4.85
N GLU A 165 -5.88 17.13 -3.57
CA GLU A 165 -5.24 17.79 -2.43
C GLU A 165 -4.16 16.89 -1.78
N PRO A 166 -3.08 16.53 -2.50
CA PRO A 166 -2.13 15.53 -2.03
C PRO A 166 -1.35 15.98 -0.78
N GLN A 167 -1.14 17.28 -0.57
CA GLN A 167 -0.51 17.82 0.64
C GLN A 167 -1.38 17.58 1.89
N ALA A 168 -2.69 17.83 1.77
CA ALA A 168 -3.64 17.59 2.85
C ALA A 168 -3.68 16.10 3.20
N ALA A 169 -3.79 15.23 2.18
CA ALA A 169 -3.73 13.78 2.35
C ALA A 169 -2.45 13.34 3.06
N ARG A 170 -1.27 13.84 2.65
CA ARG A 170 0.01 13.53 3.31
C ARG A 170 0.00 13.90 4.79
N SER A 171 -0.55 15.07 5.12
CA SER A 171 -0.65 15.53 6.52
C SER A 171 -1.55 14.60 7.35
N THR A 172 -2.69 14.18 6.79
CA THR A 172 -3.64 13.29 7.44
C THR A 172 -3.03 11.91 7.68
N LEU A 173 -2.37 11.34 6.67
CA LEU A 173 -1.73 10.02 6.77
C LEU A 173 -0.56 10.01 7.79
N ARG A 174 0.19 11.10 7.91
CA ARG A 174 1.29 11.22 8.89
C ARG A 174 0.83 11.26 10.34
N ARG A 175 -0.41 11.68 10.62
CA ARG A 175 -0.98 11.69 11.97
C ARG A 175 -1.45 10.31 12.45
N LEU A 176 -1.56 9.33 11.56
CA LEU A 176 -1.95 7.96 11.90
C LEU A 176 -0.88 7.27 12.76
N SER A 177 -1.29 6.35 13.65
CA SER A 177 -0.35 5.52 14.42
C SER A 177 0.57 4.70 13.52
N GLY A 178 1.74 4.33 14.03
CA GLY A 178 2.71 3.52 13.28
C GLY A 178 2.15 2.18 12.78
N GLY A 179 1.23 1.56 13.52
CA GLY A 179 0.54 0.34 13.08
C GLY A 179 -0.41 0.59 11.90
N MET A 180 -1.13 1.71 11.90
CA MET A 180 -2.03 2.12 10.83
C MET A 180 -1.25 2.55 9.57
N GLN A 181 -0.11 3.23 9.73
CA GLN A 181 0.78 3.63 8.63
C GLN A 181 1.38 2.45 7.85
N ARG A 182 1.61 1.31 8.52
CA ARG A 182 2.16 0.09 7.92
C ARG A 182 1.13 -0.75 7.17
N ARG A 183 -0.17 -0.43 7.25
CA ARG A 183 -1.20 -1.16 6.49
C ARG A 183 -1.07 -0.85 5.00
N THR A 184 -1.26 -1.85 4.16
CA THR A 184 -1.11 -1.76 2.69
C THR A 184 -1.92 -0.63 2.08
N GLN A 185 -3.17 -0.43 2.52
CA GLN A 185 -4.03 0.65 2.00
C GLN A 185 -3.47 2.04 2.33
N THR A 186 -3.00 2.24 3.57
CA THR A 186 -2.37 3.49 4.00
C THR A 186 -1.12 3.78 3.18
N MET A 187 -0.28 2.77 2.96
CA MET A 187 0.91 2.88 2.12
C MET A 187 0.58 3.20 0.66
N ARG A 188 -0.49 2.64 0.11
CA ARG A 188 -0.98 2.96 -1.25
C ARG A 188 -1.44 4.41 -1.38
N LEU A 189 -2.19 4.91 -0.40
CA LEU A 189 -2.61 6.31 -0.37
C LEU A 189 -1.41 7.26 -0.18
N ALA A 190 -0.47 6.90 0.68
CA ALA A 190 0.78 7.65 0.86
C ALA A 190 1.61 7.68 -0.42
N LEU A 191 1.66 6.56 -1.16
CA LEU A 191 2.34 6.48 -2.44
C LEU A 191 1.65 7.36 -3.49
N ALA A 192 0.32 7.33 -3.57
CA ALA A 192 -0.44 8.20 -4.46
C ALA A 192 -0.18 9.69 -4.16
N SER A 193 -0.18 10.06 -2.88
CA SER A 193 0.19 11.41 -2.41
C SER A 193 1.61 11.79 -2.83
N ALA A 194 2.59 10.94 -2.53
CA ALA A 194 4.00 11.18 -2.84
C ALA A 194 4.23 11.36 -4.34
N ARG A 195 3.58 10.55 -5.18
CA ARG A 195 3.62 10.68 -6.64
C ARG A 195 3.05 12.02 -7.12
N ALA A 196 1.90 12.43 -6.59
CA ALA A 196 1.29 13.70 -6.95
C ALA A 196 2.14 14.91 -6.51
N LEU A 197 2.97 14.75 -5.48
CA LEU A 197 3.88 15.78 -4.99
C LEU A 197 5.28 15.74 -5.63
N ASN A 198 5.55 14.81 -6.55
CA ASN A 198 6.88 14.52 -7.08
C ASN A 198 7.95 14.27 -5.99
N ASP A 199 7.51 13.71 -4.85
CA ASP A 199 8.38 13.31 -3.74
C ASP A 199 9.03 11.96 -4.06
N HIS A 200 10.04 11.99 -4.94
CA HIS A 200 10.65 10.78 -5.49
C HIS A 200 11.31 9.91 -4.40
N GLY A 201 11.81 10.51 -3.31
CA GLY A 201 12.39 9.78 -2.20
C GLY A 201 11.34 8.92 -1.48
N GLU A 202 10.19 9.50 -1.19
CA GLU A 202 9.09 8.78 -0.55
C GLU A 202 8.45 7.75 -1.49
N VAL A 203 8.35 8.06 -2.79
CA VAL A 203 7.92 7.08 -3.81
C VAL A 203 8.83 5.86 -3.84
N LEU A 204 10.15 6.06 -3.86
CA LEU A 204 11.13 4.97 -3.87
C LEU A 204 10.97 4.06 -2.64
N ARG A 205 10.88 4.68 -1.45
CA ARG A 205 10.70 3.97 -0.17
C ARG A 205 9.39 3.17 -0.13
N LEU A 206 8.28 3.80 -0.50
CA LEU A 206 6.95 3.18 -0.45
C LEU A 206 6.76 2.11 -1.52
N ALA A 207 7.27 2.33 -2.74
CA ALA A 207 7.20 1.33 -3.81
C ALA A 207 7.97 0.06 -3.44
N HIS A 208 9.16 0.19 -2.87
CA HIS A 208 9.93 -0.97 -2.41
C HIS A 208 9.21 -1.71 -1.27
N ALA A 209 8.69 -0.98 -0.28
CA ALA A 209 7.97 -1.60 0.84
C ALA A 209 6.68 -2.30 0.38
N LEU A 210 5.91 -1.68 -0.53
CA LEU A 210 4.71 -2.30 -1.11
C LEU A 210 5.05 -3.52 -1.96
N ARG A 211 6.17 -3.51 -2.70
CA ARG A 211 6.65 -4.68 -3.46
C ARG A 211 6.90 -5.87 -2.53
N LYS A 212 7.65 -5.66 -1.45
CA LYS A 212 7.99 -6.68 -0.46
C LYS A 212 6.76 -7.34 0.19
N HIS A 213 5.68 -6.59 0.34
CA HIS A 213 4.43 -7.05 0.96
C HIS A 213 3.33 -7.42 -0.05
N HIS A 214 3.66 -7.59 -1.34
CA HIS A 214 2.69 -7.87 -2.41
C HIS A 214 1.54 -6.84 -2.50
N GLY A 215 1.80 -5.61 -2.05
CA GLY A 215 0.87 -4.50 -2.10
C GLY A 215 0.78 -3.85 -3.48
N LEU A 216 1.68 -4.18 -4.40
CA LEU A 216 1.70 -3.76 -5.80
C LEU A 216 2.10 -4.94 -6.68
N HIS A 217 1.69 -4.90 -7.95
CA HIS A 217 2.22 -5.80 -8.97
C HIS A 217 3.71 -5.53 -9.19
N GLU A 218 4.52 -6.59 -9.34
CA GLU A 218 6.00 -6.50 -9.43
C GLU A 218 6.45 -5.51 -10.51
N ALA A 219 5.94 -5.66 -11.74
CA ALA A 219 6.29 -4.76 -12.85
C ALA A 219 5.93 -3.29 -12.57
N ALA A 220 4.80 -3.02 -11.90
CA ALA A 220 4.38 -1.66 -11.57
C ALA A 220 5.29 -1.06 -10.48
N ALA A 221 5.66 -1.86 -9.48
CA ALA A 221 6.59 -1.42 -8.44
C ALA A 221 7.98 -1.14 -9.04
N GLN A 222 8.48 -2.01 -9.91
CA GLN A 222 9.77 -1.81 -10.59
C GLN A 222 9.77 -0.54 -11.45
N ALA A 223 8.71 -0.30 -12.23
CA ALA A 223 8.58 0.93 -13.02
C ALA A 223 8.54 2.19 -12.14
N MET A 224 7.85 2.14 -10.99
CA MET A 224 7.81 3.26 -10.04
C MET A 224 9.17 3.51 -9.36
N VAL A 225 9.86 2.45 -8.95
CA VAL A 225 11.22 2.52 -8.38
C VAL A 225 12.18 3.13 -9.39
N HIS A 226 12.14 2.65 -10.63
CA HIS A 226 12.98 3.16 -11.72
C HIS A 226 12.71 4.64 -12.02
N GLY A 227 11.44 5.02 -12.17
CA GLY A 227 11.04 6.41 -12.39
C GLY A 227 11.42 7.34 -11.24
N ALA A 228 11.28 6.88 -10.00
CA ALA A 228 11.67 7.65 -8.81
C ALA A 228 13.19 7.82 -8.72
N ALA A 229 13.97 6.78 -9.00
CA ALA A 229 15.43 6.85 -9.01
C ALA A 229 15.95 7.87 -10.04
N LEU A 230 15.42 7.83 -11.27
CA LEU A 230 15.72 8.84 -12.30
C LEU A 230 15.30 10.25 -11.87
N GLY A 231 14.16 10.37 -11.20
CA GLY A 231 13.67 11.63 -10.65
C GLY A 231 14.62 12.21 -9.59
N LEU A 232 15.12 11.39 -8.67
CA LEU A 232 16.09 11.79 -7.65
C LEU A 232 17.42 12.23 -8.27
N ILE A 233 17.92 11.48 -9.25
CA ILE A 233 19.15 11.85 -9.98
C ILE A 233 18.98 13.22 -10.65
N ARG A 234 17.83 13.46 -11.31
CA ARG A 234 17.54 14.78 -11.91
C ARG A 234 17.43 15.89 -10.88
N GLN A 235 16.81 15.63 -9.72
CA GLN A 235 16.66 16.62 -8.65
C GLN A 235 18.00 17.00 -8.01
N ALA A 236 18.94 16.06 -7.89
CA ALA A 236 20.29 16.34 -7.40
C ALA A 236 21.09 17.25 -8.36
N GLY A 237 20.74 17.29 -9.65
CA GLY A 237 21.28 18.23 -10.62
C GLY A 237 22.80 18.10 -10.77
N HIS A 238 23.53 19.18 -10.45
CA HIS A 238 24.99 19.28 -10.55
C HIS A 238 25.70 19.17 -9.18
N ASP A 239 25.01 18.77 -8.11
CA ASP A 239 25.65 18.54 -6.81
C ASP A 239 26.37 17.18 -6.80
N ALA A 240 27.69 17.21 -7.03
CA ALA A 240 28.51 16.00 -7.06
C ALA A 240 28.48 15.23 -5.73
N GLN A 241 28.51 15.92 -4.58
CA GLN A 241 28.51 15.26 -3.27
C GLN A 241 27.14 14.65 -2.97
N GLY A 242 26.07 15.39 -3.24
CA GLY A 242 24.69 14.89 -3.13
C GLY A 242 24.45 13.67 -4.02
N LEU A 243 24.93 13.69 -5.27
CA LEU A 243 24.85 12.55 -6.19
C LEU A 243 25.60 11.33 -5.67
N GLN A 244 26.80 11.49 -5.10
CA GLN A 244 27.55 10.36 -4.53
C GLN A 244 26.82 9.74 -3.33
N GLN A 245 26.24 10.55 -2.45
CA GLN A 245 25.45 10.07 -1.30
C GLN A 245 24.17 9.37 -1.77
N LEU A 246 23.46 9.98 -2.72
CA LEU A 246 22.26 9.42 -3.34
C LEU A 246 22.56 8.06 -3.99
N TRP A 247 23.62 7.97 -4.78
CA TRP A 247 24.03 6.73 -5.43
C TRP A 247 24.31 5.62 -4.41
N LYS A 248 25.03 5.93 -3.32
CA LYS A 248 25.30 4.98 -2.23
C LYS A 248 24.03 4.50 -1.53
N SER A 249 22.98 5.32 -1.49
CA SER A 249 21.69 4.95 -0.89
C SER A 249 20.89 3.95 -1.73
N PHE A 250 21.18 3.83 -3.03
CA PHE A 250 20.49 2.91 -3.92
C PHE A 250 20.89 1.46 -3.68
N GLU A 251 19.90 0.58 -3.76
CA GLU A 251 20.11 -0.86 -3.66
C GLU A 251 21.08 -1.34 -4.76
N PRO A 252 21.92 -2.37 -4.50
CA PRO A 252 22.86 -2.87 -5.49
C PRO A 252 22.21 -3.28 -6.82
N ALA A 253 20.99 -3.80 -6.78
CA ALA A 253 20.26 -4.19 -8.00
C ALA A 253 19.94 -2.97 -8.88
N LEU A 254 19.53 -1.86 -8.26
CA LEU A 254 19.20 -0.62 -8.95
C LEU A 254 20.45 0.08 -9.50
N ARG A 255 21.59 -0.03 -8.79
CA ARG A 255 22.88 0.50 -9.27
C ARG A 255 23.43 -0.25 -10.48
N ARG A 256 23.06 -1.51 -10.66
CA ARG A 256 23.43 -2.32 -11.83
C ARG A 256 22.49 -2.14 -13.01
N ASP A 257 21.39 -1.41 -12.84
CA ASP A 257 20.48 -1.09 -13.92
C ASP A 257 21.17 -0.13 -14.92
N PRO A 258 21.30 -0.51 -16.21
CA PRO A 258 22.00 0.29 -17.21
C PRO A 258 21.42 1.70 -17.38
N GLN A 259 20.10 1.86 -17.33
CA GLN A 259 19.45 3.16 -17.54
C GLN A 259 19.69 4.09 -16.34
N ILE A 260 19.63 3.54 -15.12
CA ILE A 260 19.90 4.30 -13.89
C ILE A 260 21.38 4.70 -13.80
N ALA A 261 22.30 3.77 -14.10
CA ALA A 261 23.73 4.05 -14.12
C ALA A 261 24.10 5.08 -15.19
N LEU A 262 23.49 5.00 -16.38
CA LEU A 262 23.68 5.98 -17.44
C LEU A 262 23.22 7.39 -17.02
N ALA A 263 22.06 7.49 -16.38
CA ALA A 263 21.55 8.76 -15.87
C ALA A 263 22.47 9.33 -14.77
N ALA A 264 22.90 8.48 -13.82
CA ALA A 264 23.81 8.87 -12.75
C ALA A 264 25.17 9.34 -13.30
N ALA A 265 25.75 8.59 -14.24
CA ALA A 265 27.02 8.95 -14.88
C ALA A 265 26.92 10.29 -15.62
N ARG A 266 25.83 10.53 -16.36
CA ARG A 266 25.61 11.83 -17.02
C ARG A 266 25.50 12.97 -16.01
N ALA A 267 24.81 12.76 -14.89
CA ALA A 267 24.71 13.76 -13.82
C ALA A 267 26.07 14.06 -13.18
N HIS A 268 26.88 13.02 -12.88
CA HIS A 268 28.25 13.19 -12.36
C HIS A 268 29.16 13.93 -13.34
N ALA A 269 29.11 13.59 -14.63
CA ALA A 269 29.90 14.27 -15.65
C ALA A 269 29.48 15.74 -15.79
N ALA A 270 28.18 16.03 -15.75
CA ALA A 270 27.65 17.39 -15.77
C ALA A 270 28.01 18.18 -14.49
N ALA A 271 28.27 17.51 -13.37
CA ALA A 271 28.78 18.09 -12.13
C ALA A 271 30.31 18.29 -12.13
N GLY A 272 31.01 17.92 -13.20
CA GLY A 272 32.46 18.03 -13.33
C GLY A 272 33.25 16.81 -12.83
N ASP A 273 32.59 15.77 -12.32
CA ASP A 273 33.23 14.55 -11.83
C ASP A 273 33.19 13.44 -12.90
N ALA A 274 33.96 13.65 -13.97
CA ALA A 274 34.08 12.69 -15.07
C ALA A 274 34.68 11.34 -14.61
N ALA A 275 35.56 11.37 -13.61
CA ALA A 275 36.19 10.15 -13.07
C ALA A 275 35.16 9.24 -12.39
N ALA A 276 34.30 9.79 -11.51
CA ALA A 276 33.21 9.02 -10.93
C ALA A 276 32.21 8.56 -11.98
N ALA A 277 31.85 9.43 -12.93
CA ALA A 277 30.93 9.09 -14.02
C ALA A 277 31.43 7.87 -14.83
N ARG A 278 32.71 7.86 -15.21
CA ARG A 278 33.35 6.71 -15.86
C ARG A 278 33.26 5.46 -15.01
N ALA A 279 33.63 5.55 -13.73
CA ALA A 279 33.66 4.41 -12.82
C ALA A 279 32.30 3.70 -12.71
N LEU A 280 31.20 4.46 -12.72
CA LEU A 280 29.85 3.92 -12.70
C LEU A 280 29.54 3.08 -13.96
N LEU A 281 29.83 3.61 -15.14
CA LEU A 281 29.58 2.91 -16.41
C LEU A 281 30.47 1.68 -16.55
N ILE A 282 31.73 1.78 -16.12
CA ILE A 282 32.68 0.65 -16.11
C ILE A 282 32.15 -0.50 -15.24
N ASP A 283 31.60 -0.21 -14.07
CA ASP A 283 31.07 -1.25 -13.18
C ASP A 283 29.90 -2.00 -13.82
N VAL A 284 28.98 -1.27 -14.48
CA VAL A 284 27.86 -1.91 -15.21
C VAL A 284 28.36 -2.71 -16.43
N LEU A 285 29.35 -2.20 -17.17
CA LEU A 285 29.95 -2.91 -18.31
C LEU A 285 30.61 -4.25 -17.91
N ARG A 286 31.02 -4.44 -16.64
CA ARG A 286 31.55 -5.73 -16.17
C ARG A 286 30.49 -6.82 -16.05
N ALA A 287 29.20 -6.47 -15.98
CA ALA A 287 28.13 -7.45 -15.88
C ALA A 287 28.06 -8.32 -17.15
N PRO A 288 27.81 -9.64 -17.05
CA PRO A 288 27.72 -10.54 -18.21
C PRO A 288 26.73 -10.06 -19.29
N GLN A 289 25.59 -9.54 -18.85
CA GLN A 289 24.48 -9.06 -19.65
C GLN A 289 24.57 -7.57 -20.04
N ALA A 290 25.76 -6.95 -19.93
CA ALA A 290 25.92 -5.55 -20.27
C ALA A 290 25.66 -5.29 -21.76
N GLU A 291 24.96 -4.20 -22.06
CA GLU A 291 24.68 -3.73 -23.42
C GLU A 291 25.66 -2.61 -23.79
N PRO A 292 26.77 -2.91 -24.49
CA PRO A 292 27.81 -1.92 -24.80
C PRO A 292 27.27 -0.75 -25.64
N ALA A 293 26.35 -1.02 -26.57
CA ALA A 293 25.74 0.00 -27.42
C ALA A 293 25.04 1.12 -26.65
N ALA A 294 24.45 0.83 -25.49
CA ALA A 294 23.75 1.82 -24.67
C ALA A 294 24.72 2.67 -23.80
N LEU A 295 25.81 2.08 -23.33
CA LEU A 295 26.69 2.67 -22.30
C LEU A 295 27.93 3.36 -22.88
N MET A 296 28.55 2.74 -23.89
CA MET A 296 29.80 3.22 -24.48
C MET A 296 29.72 4.60 -25.14
N PRO A 297 28.60 5.02 -25.77
CA PRO A 297 28.46 6.39 -26.27
C PRO A 297 28.61 7.45 -25.18
N ALA A 298 28.06 7.21 -23.98
CA ALA A 298 28.22 8.13 -22.86
C ALA A 298 29.63 8.08 -22.28
N LEU A 299 30.20 6.88 -22.14
CA LEU A 299 31.57 6.71 -21.66
C LEU A 299 32.60 7.42 -22.56
N ARG A 300 32.39 7.40 -23.88
CA ARG A 300 33.20 8.12 -24.88
C ARG A 300 33.20 9.64 -24.68
N GLY A 301 32.13 10.21 -24.14
CA GLY A 301 32.06 11.62 -23.77
C GLY A 301 32.78 11.96 -22.46
N MET A 302 33.24 10.96 -21.70
CA MET A 302 33.81 11.11 -20.37
C MET A 302 35.30 10.75 -20.33
N LEU A 303 36.03 10.83 -21.45
CA LEU A 303 37.42 10.38 -21.55
C LEU A 303 38.47 11.40 -21.05
N GLY A 304 38.08 12.61 -20.66
CA GLY A 304 39.04 13.61 -20.17
C GLY A 304 39.80 13.12 -18.93
N GLY A 305 41.13 13.19 -18.96
CA GLY A 305 42.00 12.80 -17.85
C GLY A 305 42.01 11.29 -17.57
N ILE A 306 41.85 10.45 -18.59
CA ILE A 306 42.11 9.01 -18.49
C ILE A 306 43.62 8.72 -18.38
N ASP A 307 43.96 7.57 -17.80
CA ASP A 307 45.32 7.04 -17.76
C ASP A 307 45.55 5.95 -18.84
N PRO A 308 46.81 5.58 -19.14
CA PRO A 308 47.11 4.51 -20.11
C PRO A 308 46.48 3.14 -19.80
N GLY A 309 46.17 2.84 -18.54
CA GLY A 309 45.47 1.61 -18.15
C GLY A 309 44.04 1.55 -18.67
N PHE A 310 43.39 2.70 -18.88
CA PHE A 310 42.07 2.75 -19.51
C PHE A 310 42.10 2.22 -20.96
N VAL A 311 43.19 2.44 -21.71
CA VAL A 311 43.32 1.90 -23.07
C VAL A 311 43.36 0.38 -23.04
N ALA A 312 44.14 -0.22 -22.15
CA ALA A 312 44.18 -1.68 -21.99
C ALA A 312 42.80 -2.24 -21.59
N GLN A 313 42.06 -1.52 -20.75
CA GLN A 313 40.69 -1.90 -20.41
C GLN A 313 39.74 -1.81 -21.62
N ALA A 314 39.87 -0.77 -22.45
CA ALA A 314 39.06 -0.60 -23.64
C ALA A 314 39.38 -1.63 -24.74
N GLU A 315 40.65 -1.98 -24.92
CA GLU A 315 41.10 -3.11 -25.74
C GLU A 315 40.47 -4.43 -25.25
N GLY A 316 40.44 -4.67 -23.93
CA GLY A 316 39.76 -5.84 -23.35
C GLY A 316 38.25 -5.89 -23.62
N TRP A 317 37.56 -4.73 -23.72
CA TRP A 317 36.15 -4.71 -24.16
C TRP A 317 35.99 -5.01 -25.65
N MET A 318 36.96 -4.62 -26.49
CA MET A 318 36.97 -4.98 -27.91
C MET A 318 37.08 -6.49 -28.10
N ASP A 319 37.90 -7.16 -27.28
CA ASP A 319 38.03 -8.62 -27.32
C ASP A 319 36.75 -9.31 -26.83
N ARG A 320 36.09 -8.74 -25.81
CA ARG A 320 34.83 -9.25 -25.28
C ARG A 320 33.67 -9.10 -26.28
N TRP A 321 33.63 -8.01 -27.03
CA TRP A 321 32.58 -7.72 -28.01
C TRP A 321 33.18 -7.46 -29.40
N PRO A 322 33.69 -8.51 -30.09
CA PRO A 322 34.46 -8.36 -31.33
C PRO A 322 33.66 -7.87 -32.53
N HIS A 323 32.32 -7.87 -32.45
CA HIS A 323 31.42 -7.38 -33.50
C HIS A 323 30.73 -6.06 -33.11
N GLU A 324 31.07 -5.48 -31.96
CA GLU A 324 30.45 -4.24 -31.49
C GLU A 324 31.29 -3.02 -31.89
N ALA A 325 30.80 -2.26 -32.88
CA ALA A 325 31.47 -1.06 -33.38
C ALA A 325 31.71 -0.02 -32.28
N GLN A 326 30.83 0.08 -31.29
CA GLN A 326 30.98 1.02 -30.17
C GLN A 326 32.20 0.70 -29.29
N ALA A 327 32.57 -0.58 -29.16
CA ALA A 327 33.74 -1.00 -28.38
C ALA A 327 35.03 -0.55 -29.05
N SER A 328 35.16 -0.81 -30.36
CA SER A 328 36.28 -0.33 -31.17
C SER A 328 36.36 1.20 -31.17
N PHE A 329 35.23 1.89 -31.31
CA PHE A 329 35.21 3.34 -31.31
C PHE A 329 35.61 3.95 -29.95
N LEU A 330 35.19 3.35 -28.84
CA LEU A 330 35.60 3.78 -27.51
C LEU A 330 37.12 3.63 -27.31
N ALA A 331 37.69 2.47 -27.67
CA ALA A 331 39.13 2.25 -27.61
C ALA A 331 39.90 3.24 -28.48
N ALA A 332 39.41 3.50 -29.70
CA ALA A 332 40.03 4.46 -30.60
C ALA A 332 40.04 5.88 -30.04
N ARG A 333 38.94 6.29 -29.40
CA ARG A 333 38.82 7.60 -28.75
C ARG A 333 39.71 7.72 -27.51
N ALA A 334 39.87 6.65 -26.75
CA ALA A 334 40.83 6.61 -25.64
C ALA A 334 42.27 6.75 -26.13
N CYS A 335 42.65 6.04 -27.20
CA CYS A 335 43.96 6.19 -27.84
C CYS A 335 44.18 7.63 -28.34
N ALA A 336 43.17 8.25 -28.95
CA ALA A 336 43.26 9.63 -29.44
C ALA A 336 43.39 10.67 -28.31
N GLU A 337 42.79 10.42 -27.15
CA GLU A 337 42.93 11.27 -25.96
C GLU A 337 44.36 11.23 -25.38
N LEU A 338 45.02 10.08 -25.48
CA LEU A 338 46.41 9.87 -25.06
C LEU A 338 47.44 10.04 -26.21
N GLU A 339 47.02 10.64 -27.32
CA GLU A 339 47.88 10.94 -28.49
C GLU A 339 48.54 9.72 -29.16
N LEU A 340 47.95 8.53 -28.98
CA LEU A 340 48.38 7.28 -29.63
C LEU A 340 47.77 7.17 -31.03
N TRP A 341 48.16 8.09 -31.92
CA TRP A 341 47.49 8.33 -33.22
C TRP A 341 47.40 7.09 -34.12
N GLY A 342 48.47 6.29 -34.22
CA GLY A 342 48.48 5.10 -35.07
C GLY A 342 47.45 4.05 -34.64
N LYS A 343 47.39 3.76 -33.33
CA LYS A 343 46.37 2.85 -32.76
C LYS A 343 44.97 3.43 -32.88
N ALA A 344 44.81 4.74 -32.65
CA ALA A 344 43.53 5.41 -32.83
C ALA A 344 42.99 5.25 -34.26
N GLN A 345 43.83 5.45 -35.28
CA GLN A 345 43.44 5.27 -36.68
C GLN A 345 43.03 3.81 -36.96
N GLN A 346 43.81 2.84 -36.49
CA GLN A 346 43.51 1.41 -36.67
C GLN A 346 42.15 1.02 -36.07
N TYR A 347 41.89 1.44 -34.83
CA TYR A 347 40.62 1.13 -34.16
C TYR A 347 39.42 1.88 -34.72
N LEU A 348 39.60 3.10 -35.26
CA LEU A 348 38.53 3.80 -35.98
C LEU A 348 38.17 3.07 -37.29
N ASN A 349 39.16 2.61 -38.06
CA ASN A 349 38.90 1.82 -39.27
C ASN A 349 38.17 0.52 -38.94
N LYS A 350 38.61 -0.20 -37.89
CA LYS A 350 37.92 -1.39 -37.40
C LYS A 350 36.47 -1.09 -37.00
N ALA A 351 36.23 0.04 -36.34
CA ALA A 351 34.87 0.45 -35.99
C ALA A 351 34.00 0.70 -37.24
N LEU A 352 34.55 1.27 -38.32
CA LEU A 352 33.83 1.42 -39.59
C LEU A 352 33.48 0.08 -40.24
N GLU A 353 34.41 -0.87 -40.22
CA GLU A 353 34.19 -2.23 -40.76
C GLU A 353 33.12 -2.99 -39.99
N GLN A 354 32.96 -2.70 -38.70
CA GLN A 354 31.97 -3.33 -37.82
C GLN A 354 30.60 -2.64 -37.86
N CYS A 355 30.50 -1.39 -38.34
CA CYS A 355 29.23 -0.68 -38.40
C CYS A 355 28.28 -1.39 -39.35
N SER A 356 27.07 -1.70 -38.87
CA SER A 356 25.99 -2.20 -39.70
C SER A 356 25.40 -1.08 -40.59
N ASP A 357 24.62 -1.46 -41.61
CA ASP A 357 23.98 -0.48 -42.50
C ASP A 357 23.01 0.45 -41.78
N ASP A 358 22.34 -0.04 -40.74
CA ASP A 358 21.38 0.70 -39.90
C ASP A 358 22.08 1.70 -38.95
N GLU A 359 23.38 1.54 -38.71
CA GLU A 359 24.18 2.36 -37.80
C GLU A 359 24.82 3.59 -38.50
N ARG A 360 24.15 4.17 -39.50
CA ARG A 360 24.59 5.38 -40.22
C ARG A 360 25.11 6.48 -39.28
N ARG A 361 24.37 6.76 -38.20
CA ARG A 361 24.75 7.80 -37.23
C ARG A 361 26.06 7.48 -36.52
N LEU A 362 26.34 6.21 -36.20
CA LEU A 362 27.60 5.80 -35.61
C LEU A 362 28.73 5.90 -36.64
N ARG A 363 28.52 5.38 -37.85
CA ARG A 363 29.47 5.46 -38.97
C ARG A 363 29.89 6.90 -39.25
N GLY A 364 28.93 7.83 -39.29
CA GLY A 364 29.19 9.26 -39.44
C GLY A 364 30.01 9.85 -38.28
N GLN A 365 29.75 9.44 -37.02
CA GLN A 365 30.57 9.85 -35.86
C GLN A 365 32.01 9.33 -35.94
N VAL A 366 32.19 8.10 -36.42
CA VAL A 366 33.51 7.48 -36.61
C VAL A 366 34.28 8.20 -37.73
N HIS A 367 33.64 8.50 -38.86
CA HIS A 367 34.22 9.33 -39.92
C HIS A 367 34.62 10.73 -39.42
N ALA A 368 33.77 11.40 -38.65
CA ALA A 368 34.12 12.70 -38.05
C ALA A 368 35.32 12.58 -37.07
N ALA A 369 35.46 11.45 -36.38
CA ALA A 369 36.61 11.20 -35.52
C ALA A 369 37.90 10.93 -36.31
N LEU A 370 37.83 10.21 -37.44
CA LEU A 370 38.95 10.03 -38.37
C LEU A 370 39.37 11.36 -38.99
N ALA A 371 38.42 12.20 -39.37
CA ALA A 371 38.70 13.52 -39.94
C ALA A 371 39.50 14.39 -38.96
N ARG A 372 39.04 14.52 -37.71
CA ARG A 372 39.75 15.24 -36.64
C ARG A 372 41.12 14.64 -36.33
N LEU A 373 41.26 13.32 -36.40
CA LEU A 373 42.55 12.66 -36.23
C LEU A 373 43.51 13.05 -37.36
N HIS A 374 43.04 13.03 -38.60
CA HIS A 374 43.82 13.39 -39.79
C HIS A 374 44.25 14.87 -39.80
N GLU A 375 43.41 15.79 -39.34
CA GLU A 375 43.79 17.20 -39.15
C GLU A 375 44.94 17.34 -38.15
N ARG A 376 44.88 16.61 -37.02
CA ARG A 376 45.95 16.65 -35.99
C ARG A 376 47.29 16.12 -36.48
N ILE A 377 47.29 15.24 -37.48
CA ILE A 377 48.52 14.69 -38.09
C ILE A 377 48.81 15.31 -39.47
N GLU A 378 48.22 16.47 -39.77
CA GLU A 378 48.47 17.27 -40.98
C GLU A 378 48.22 16.52 -42.31
N ARG A 379 47.18 15.68 -42.34
CA ARG A 379 46.73 14.94 -43.54
C ARG A 379 45.41 15.50 -44.08
N ASP A 380 45.47 16.71 -44.61
CA ASP A 380 44.28 17.50 -44.97
C ASP A 380 43.36 16.83 -46.00
N GLU A 381 43.92 16.20 -47.05
CA GLU A 381 43.09 15.52 -48.05
C GLU A 381 42.28 14.37 -47.47
N ALA A 382 42.89 13.58 -46.58
CA ALA A 382 42.21 12.47 -45.91
C ALA A 382 41.16 13.00 -44.93
N ALA A 383 41.46 14.09 -44.21
CA ALA A 383 40.52 14.76 -43.33
C ALA A 383 39.27 15.24 -44.08
N GLN A 384 39.44 15.95 -45.20
CA GLN A 384 38.33 16.44 -46.02
C GLN A 384 37.44 15.32 -46.55
N ARG A 385 38.03 14.21 -47.01
CA ARG A 385 37.27 13.03 -47.45
C ARG A 385 36.39 12.49 -46.32
N HIS A 386 36.95 12.32 -45.13
CA HIS A 386 36.19 11.81 -43.98
C HIS A 386 35.13 12.79 -43.48
N TRP A 387 35.38 14.11 -43.53
CA TRP A 387 34.34 15.10 -43.25
C TRP A 387 33.16 15.01 -44.21
N ARG A 388 33.42 14.82 -45.51
CA ARG A 388 32.38 14.63 -46.52
C ARG A 388 31.56 13.36 -46.26
N LEU A 389 32.23 12.24 -45.96
CA LEU A 389 31.55 10.99 -45.62
C LEU A 389 30.72 11.12 -44.33
N ALA A 390 31.27 11.76 -43.30
CA ALA A 390 30.55 12.04 -42.06
C ALA A 390 29.29 12.87 -42.30
N ALA A 391 29.37 13.91 -43.14
CA ALA A 391 28.22 14.72 -43.48
C ALA A 391 27.14 13.90 -44.23
N LEU A 392 27.53 13.04 -45.17
CA LEU A 392 26.59 12.18 -45.90
C LEU A 392 25.83 11.24 -44.96
N ASP A 393 26.53 10.56 -44.05
CA ASP A 393 25.92 9.62 -43.09
C ASP A 393 25.07 10.33 -42.00
N LEU A 394 25.40 11.58 -41.65
CA LEU A 394 24.68 12.34 -40.61
C LEU A 394 23.49 13.16 -41.13
N THR A 395 23.42 13.45 -42.44
CA THR A 395 22.37 14.30 -43.04
C THR A 395 21.33 13.54 -43.85
N SER A 396 21.58 12.28 -44.21
CA SER A 396 20.55 11.44 -44.82
C SER A 396 19.45 11.11 -43.79
N ASP A 397 18.40 11.94 -43.73
CA ASP A 397 17.25 11.75 -42.85
C ASP A 397 16.47 10.46 -43.18
N ASP A 398 15.80 9.93 -42.14
CA ASP A 398 14.82 8.84 -42.08
C ASP A 398 13.54 9.08 -42.93
N SER A 399 13.64 9.55 -44.18
CA SER A 399 12.48 9.71 -45.07
C SER A 399 11.94 8.40 -45.66
N GLY A 400 12.32 7.24 -45.12
CA GLY A 400 12.03 5.91 -45.68
C GLY A 400 11.45 4.87 -44.72
N ALA A 401 11.18 5.20 -43.45
CA ALA A 401 10.66 4.25 -42.45
C ALA A 401 9.22 4.58 -42.01
N GLY A 402 8.37 4.96 -42.98
CA GLY A 402 6.95 5.22 -42.78
C GLY A 402 6.14 4.82 -44.01
N ASN A 403 5.95 3.52 -44.21
CA ASN A 403 4.81 2.96 -44.95
C ASN A 403 4.42 1.63 -44.30
#